data_AF-A0A218PB66-F1
#
_entry.id   AF-A0A218PB66-F1
#
_cell.length_a   1.000
_cell.length_b   1.000
_cell.length_c   1.000
_cell.angle_alpha   90.00
_cell.angle_beta   90.00
_cell.angle_gamma   90.00
#
_symmetry.space_group_name_H-M   'P 1'
#
loop_
_entity.id
_entity.type
_entity.pdbx_description
1 polymer ?
#
loop_
_entity_poly.entity_id
_entity_poly.type
_entity_poly.pdbx_seq_one_letter_code
_entity_poly.pdbx_strand_id
1 'polypeptide(L)'
;MRVLQSIDSTDFDGLVRLLEGMGNRLVLVKASGKKVLLYGSGRVVRKYREPEGELRDVEIVELEKFEFLDLLTEGEEEKAEEPSEDTKTGPVTFSYSLEAPKGLYLSIEAGLLKGVSKAYRDLDVAIGDARIKASVIYGATGRDILFIRARLKAFSAGEVGKRELERVLSEEISRETGFYTRAIVEELELEKVPRKPLLKLPSRQINFRGGRIIEVPLGRGKSPGIDRKRVEAEVERLLREAGVEELSEKLGGGKKGRVSIREIERLLLERLSGVRGMKVNWVRVSPLGDDGFQVAVGASRTSRSTSDTELSRLVGEAIKMAEKDGRVRGVAFRVEEAFLVIEKDVY
;
A
#
# COMPACT_ATOMS: atom_id res chain seq x y z
N MET A 1 -18.24 -19.12 -23.39
CA MET A 1 -19.21 -18.30 -24.16
C MET A 1 -19.96 -19.09 -25.24
N ARG A 2 -21.30 -19.15 -25.17
CA ARG A 2 -22.18 -19.77 -26.20
C ARG A 2 -23.20 -18.76 -26.70
N VAL A 3 -23.32 -18.56 -28.01
CA VAL A 3 -24.36 -17.68 -28.59
C VAL A 3 -25.71 -18.36 -28.44
N LEU A 4 -26.66 -17.69 -27.79
CA LEU A 4 -28.03 -18.14 -27.62
C LEU A 4 -28.92 -17.68 -28.76
N GLN A 5 -28.76 -16.42 -29.18
CA GLN A 5 -29.61 -15.80 -30.17
C GLN A 5 -28.89 -14.63 -30.84
N SER A 6 -29.13 -14.46 -32.13
CA SER A 6 -28.69 -13.30 -32.92
C SER A 6 -29.92 -12.62 -33.52
N ILE A 7 -29.96 -11.29 -33.47
CA ILE A 7 -31.09 -10.46 -33.90
C ILE A 7 -30.54 -9.34 -34.79
N ASP A 8 -31.09 -9.19 -35.98
CA ASP A 8 -30.59 -8.22 -36.97
C ASP A 8 -30.75 -6.77 -36.49
N SER A 9 -31.90 -6.44 -35.89
CA SER A 9 -32.12 -5.15 -35.23
C SER A 9 -33.20 -5.21 -34.15
N THR A 10 -33.04 -4.43 -33.08
CA THR A 10 -34.05 -4.26 -32.02
C THR A 10 -33.85 -2.95 -31.27
N ASP A 11 -34.91 -2.41 -30.68
CA ASP A 11 -34.82 -1.30 -29.73
C ASP A 11 -34.44 -1.80 -28.33
N PHE A 12 -34.05 -0.88 -27.45
CA PHE A 12 -33.60 -1.25 -26.11
C PHE A 12 -34.73 -1.90 -25.29
N ASP A 13 -35.96 -1.38 -25.41
CA ASP A 13 -37.11 -1.90 -24.66
C ASP A 13 -37.52 -3.31 -25.14
N GLY A 14 -37.45 -3.56 -26.45
CA GLY A 14 -37.64 -4.90 -27.04
C GLY A 14 -36.56 -5.88 -26.59
N LEU A 15 -35.30 -5.43 -26.52
CA LEU A 15 -34.19 -6.24 -26.00
C LEU A 15 -34.40 -6.61 -24.52
N VAL A 16 -34.81 -5.67 -23.67
CA VAL A 16 -35.05 -5.93 -22.25
C VAL A 16 -36.19 -6.93 -22.05
N ARG A 17 -37.31 -6.80 -22.77
CA ARG A 17 -38.42 -7.76 -22.71
C ARG A 17 -38.00 -9.17 -23.13
N LEU A 18 -37.11 -9.28 -24.12
CA LEU A 18 -36.58 -10.56 -24.56
C LEU A 18 -35.67 -11.20 -23.51
N LEU A 19 -34.84 -10.40 -22.83
CA LEU A 19 -33.98 -10.87 -21.73
C LEU A 19 -34.78 -11.28 -20.49
N GLU A 20 -35.89 -10.59 -20.19
CA GLU A 20 -36.83 -10.99 -19.12
C GLU A 20 -37.38 -12.40 -19.34
N GLY A 21 -37.68 -12.76 -20.59
CA GLY A 21 -38.09 -14.11 -20.99
C GLY A 21 -37.02 -15.21 -20.79
N MET A 22 -35.74 -14.83 -20.61
CA MET A 22 -34.62 -15.77 -20.44
C MET A 22 -34.36 -16.16 -18.97
N GLY A 23 -35.07 -15.57 -18.01
CA GLY A 23 -35.00 -15.94 -16.58
C GLY A 23 -33.66 -15.63 -15.90
N ASN A 24 -33.13 -16.58 -15.13
CA ASN A 24 -31.93 -16.39 -14.28
C ASN A 24 -30.60 -16.65 -14.99
N ARG A 25 -30.57 -16.66 -16.33
CA ARG A 25 -29.34 -16.88 -17.09
C ARG A 25 -28.38 -15.71 -16.95
N LEU A 26 -27.08 -16.00 -17.03
CA LEU A 26 -26.00 -15.02 -17.04
C LEU A 26 -25.64 -14.73 -18.48
N VAL A 27 -25.89 -13.50 -18.93
CA VAL A 27 -25.91 -13.17 -20.35
C VAL A 27 -25.17 -11.86 -20.60
N LEU A 28 -24.37 -11.85 -21.65
CA LEU A 28 -23.78 -10.65 -22.25
C LEU A 28 -24.50 -10.36 -23.56
N VAL A 29 -24.96 -9.13 -23.73
CA VAL A 29 -25.47 -8.66 -25.01
C VAL A 29 -24.40 -7.84 -25.70
N LYS A 30 -24.13 -8.17 -26.96
CA LYS A 30 -23.30 -7.40 -27.88
C LYS A 30 -24.16 -6.84 -29.01
N ALA A 31 -23.84 -5.67 -29.53
CA ALA A 31 -24.44 -5.11 -30.74
C ALA A 31 -23.33 -4.61 -31.65
N SER A 32 -23.35 -5.00 -32.93
CA SER A 32 -22.28 -4.74 -33.90
C SER A 32 -20.88 -5.03 -33.33
N GLY A 33 -20.75 -6.16 -32.63
CA GLY A 33 -19.51 -6.63 -32.00
C GLY A 33 -19.10 -5.93 -30.69
N LYS A 34 -19.83 -4.93 -30.21
CA LYS A 34 -19.51 -4.20 -28.96
C LYS A 34 -20.37 -4.62 -27.78
N LYS A 35 -19.80 -4.74 -26.57
CA LYS A 35 -20.54 -5.04 -25.33
C LYS A 35 -21.56 -3.91 -25.05
N VAL A 36 -22.84 -4.25 -24.89
CA VAL A 36 -23.92 -3.28 -24.63
C VAL A 36 -24.34 -3.34 -23.17
N LEU A 37 -24.68 -4.54 -22.68
CA LEU A 37 -25.12 -4.74 -21.30
C LEU A 37 -24.85 -6.17 -20.83
N LEU A 38 -24.79 -6.30 -19.51
CA LEU A 38 -24.71 -7.55 -18.77
C LEU A 38 -26.05 -7.79 -18.06
N TYR A 39 -26.66 -8.95 -18.27
CA TYR A 39 -27.94 -9.35 -17.70
C TYR A 39 -27.77 -10.61 -16.87
N GLY A 40 -28.34 -10.62 -15.66
CA GLY A 40 -28.21 -11.74 -14.75
C GLY A 40 -29.19 -11.66 -13.58
N SER A 41 -29.66 -12.82 -13.12
CA SER A 41 -30.66 -12.91 -12.03
C SER A 41 -31.93 -12.11 -12.31
N GLY A 42 -32.43 -12.13 -13.55
CA GLY A 42 -33.67 -11.47 -13.93
C GLY A 42 -33.60 -9.94 -14.04
N ARG A 43 -32.40 -9.34 -14.09
CA ARG A 43 -32.23 -7.89 -14.23
C ARG A 43 -30.97 -7.52 -15.00
N VAL A 44 -30.93 -6.30 -15.54
CA VAL A 44 -29.71 -5.71 -16.09
C VAL A 44 -28.77 -5.39 -14.92
N VAL A 45 -27.63 -6.08 -14.87
CA VAL A 45 -26.63 -5.95 -13.81
C VAL A 45 -25.65 -4.82 -14.13
N ARG A 46 -25.34 -4.62 -15.41
CA ARG A 46 -24.42 -3.56 -15.86
C ARG A 46 -24.78 -3.10 -17.28
N LYS A 47 -24.70 -1.80 -17.54
CA LYS A 47 -24.72 -1.24 -18.90
C LYS A 47 -23.32 -0.76 -19.25
N TYR A 48 -22.79 -1.19 -20.39
CA TYR A 48 -21.48 -0.75 -20.90
C TYR A 48 -21.62 0.44 -21.85
N ARG A 49 -22.79 0.60 -22.47
CA ARG A 49 -23.09 1.72 -23.37
C ARG A 49 -24.54 2.17 -23.15
N GLU A 50 -24.79 3.47 -23.26
CA GLU A 50 -26.16 3.97 -23.42
C GLU A 50 -26.63 3.64 -24.85
N PRO A 51 -27.72 2.87 -24.99
CA PRO A 51 -28.24 2.50 -26.30
C PRO A 51 -28.99 3.70 -26.87
N GLU A 52 -28.31 4.47 -27.71
CA GLU A 52 -28.92 5.52 -28.52
C GLU A 52 -29.53 4.90 -29.78
N GLY A 53 -30.86 4.80 -29.83
CA GLY A 53 -31.60 4.32 -31.01
C GLY A 53 -31.67 2.81 -31.17
N GLU A 54 -31.84 2.35 -32.42
CA GLU A 54 -31.92 0.93 -32.77
C GLU A 54 -30.55 0.24 -32.68
N LEU A 55 -30.48 -0.88 -31.95
CA LEU A 55 -29.32 -1.75 -31.88
C LEU A 55 -29.33 -2.68 -33.08
N ARG A 56 -28.21 -2.74 -33.82
CA ARG A 56 -28.03 -3.62 -34.98
C ARG A 56 -27.07 -4.77 -34.65
N ASP A 57 -27.25 -5.90 -35.33
CA ASP A 57 -26.42 -7.11 -35.18
C ASP A 57 -26.25 -7.51 -33.71
N VAL A 58 -27.38 -7.70 -33.03
CA VAL A 58 -27.42 -7.99 -31.60
C VAL A 58 -27.17 -9.47 -31.36
N GLU A 59 -26.12 -9.79 -30.61
CA GLU A 59 -25.78 -11.13 -30.17
C GLU A 59 -26.00 -11.27 -28.67
N ILE A 60 -26.75 -12.30 -28.29
CA ILE A 60 -27.02 -12.64 -26.90
C ILE A 60 -26.19 -13.88 -26.57
N VAL A 61 -25.23 -13.72 -25.68
CA VAL A 61 -24.23 -14.73 -25.35
C VAL A 61 -24.41 -15.20 -23.91
N GLU A 62 -24.59 -16.50 -23.70
CA GLU A 62 -24.57 -17.10 -22.38
C GLU A 62 -23.14 -17.18 -21.85
N LEU A 63 -22.99 -16.76 -20.59
CA LEU A 63 -21.74 -16.71 -19.87
C LEU A 63 -21.70 -17.75 -18.76
N GLU A 64 -20.53 -18.30 -18.54
CA GLU A 64 -20.26 -19.06 -17.33
C GLU A 64 -20.09 -18.13 -16.12
N LYS A 65 -20.22 -18.70 -14.92
CA LYS A 65 -20.16 -17.93 -13.66
C LYS A 65 -18.88 -17.10 -13.53
N PHE A 66 -17.73 -17.66 -13.94
CA PHE A 66 -16.46 -16.95 -13.86
C PHE A 66 -16.35 -15.87 -14.94
N GLU A 67 -16.73 -16.15 -16.19
CA GLU A 67 -16.77 -15.15 -17.27
C GLU A 67 -17.67 -13.95 -16.90
N PHE A 68 -18.81 -14.22 -16.25
CA PHE A 68 -19.73 -13.18 -15.76
C PHE A 68 -19.12 -12.33 -14.64
N LEU A 69 -18.38 -12.96 -13.72
CA LEU A 69 -17.69 -12.25 -12.64
C LEU A 69 -16.53 -11.40 -13.18
N ASP A 70 -15.77 -11.92 -14.15
CA ASP A 70 -14.68 -11.20 -14.80
C ASP A 70 -15.21 -9.92 -15.46
N LEU A 71 -16.32 -10.03 -16.20
CA LEU A 71 -17.00 -8.91 -16.85
C LEU A 71 -17.62 -7.90 -15.87
N LEU A 72 -17.97 -8.32 -14.65
CA LEU A 72 -18.38 -7.41 -13.58
C LEU A 72 -17.19 -6.62 -13.01
N THR A 73 -16.04 -7.27 -12.86
CA THR A 73 -14.80 -6.67 -12.35
C THR A 73 -13.99 -5.89 -13.38
N GLU A 74 -14.25 -6.06 -14.69
CA GLU A 74 -13.69 -5.26 -15.80
C GLU A 74 -14.18 -3.78 -15.80
N GLY A 75 -14.56 -3.23 -14.64
CA GLY A 75 -14.98 -1.84 -14.47
C GLY A 75 -13.84 -0.87 -14.24
N GLU A 76 -13.08 -0.58 -15.30
CA GLU A 76 -12.61 0.78 -15.65
C GLU A 76 -11.73 0.88 -16.92
N GLU A 77 -11.65 -0.16 -17.76
CA GLU A 77 -10.90 -0.06 -19.02
C GLU A 77 -11.69 -0.65 -20.19
N GLU A 78 -12.44 0.20 -20.92
CA GLU A 78 -12.60 -0.01 -22.37
C GLU A 78 -12.96 1.30 -23.12
N LYS A 79 -11.90 1.91 -23.67
CA LYS A 79 -11.78 2.47 -25.03
C LYS A 79 -12.66 3.68 -25.43
N ALA A 80 -12.21 4.86 -25.04
CA ALA A 80 -11.99 5.89 -26.07
C ALA A 80 -10.80 5.43 -26.92
N GLU A 81 -11.01 5.40 -28.24
CA GLU A 81 -10.07 5.26 -29.37
C GLU A 81 -8.63 4.82 -29.07
N GLU A 82 -8.18 3.77 -29.76
CA GLU A 82 -6.83 3.22 -29.70
C GLU A 82 -5.76 4.32 -29.61
N PRO A 83 -5.09 4.52 -28.46
CA PRO A 83 -3.85 5.25 -28.46
C PRO A 83 -2.80 4.30 -29.02
N SER A 84 -2.12 4.74 -30.07
CA SER A 84 -0.80 4.27 -30.48
C SER A 84 0.03 3.79 -29.29
N GLU A 85 0.71 2.65 -29.45
CA GLU A 85 1.53 1.94 -28.44
C GLU A 85 2.58 2.78 -27.68
N ASP A 86 2.73 4.07 -27.97
CA ASP A 86 3.78 4.93 -27.42
C ASP A 86 3.43 5.75 -26.16
N THR A 87 2.24 5.65 -25.56
CA THR A 87 1.82 6.66 -24.55
C THR A 87 1.00 6.20 -23.33
N LYS A 88 1.16 4.96 -22.85
CA LYS A 88 0.61 4.55 -21.55
C LYS A 88 1.70 4.55 -20.45
N THR A 89 1.80 5.64 -19.71
CA THR A 89 2.47 5.61 -18.41
C THR A 89 1.61 4.78 -17.45
N GLY A 90 2.07 3.59 -17.08
CA GLY A 90 1.38 2.70 -16.14
C GLY A 90 1.18 3.34 -14.75
N PRO A 91 0.42 2.68 -13.85
CA PRO A 91 0.19 3.20 -12.50
C PRO A 91 1.52 3.38 -11.75
N VAL A 92 1.72 4.57 -11.17
CA VAL A 92 2.91 4.92 -10.40
C VAL A 92 2.67 4.58 -8.94
N THR A 93 3.54 3.76 -8.35
CA THR A 93 3.50 3.45 -6.91
C THR A 93 4.49 4.35 -6.20
N PHE A 94 4.04 5.05 -5.17
CA PHE A 94 4.90 5.90 -4.36
C PHE A 94 5.80 5.06 -3.44
N SER A 95 7.11 5.23 -3.58
CA SER A 95 8.14 4.77 -2.66
C SER A 95 8.89 5.94 -2.05
N TYR A 96 9.42 5.76 -0.84
CA TYR A 96 10.27 6.76 -0.22
C TYR A 96 11.37 6.13 0.64
N SER A 97 12.42 6.91 0.85
CA SER A 97 13.43 6.71 1.87
C SER A 97 13.51 7.97 2.71
N LEU A 98 13.36 7.83 4.04
CA LEU A 98 13.34 8.95 4.98
C LEU A 98 14.45 8.80 6.02
N GLU A 99 15.40 9.73 6.01
CA GLU A 99 16.34 9.94 7.11
C GLU A 99 15.85 11.13 7.94
N ALA A 100 15.41 10.91 9.17
CA ALA A 100 14.86 11.98 10.00
C ALA A 100 15.21 11.82 11.50
N PRO A 101 15.14 12.91 12.29
CA PRO A 101 15.21 12.81 13.74
C PRO A 101 14.11 11.89 14.27
N LYS A 102 14.50 10.94 15.11
CA LYS A 102 13.63 9.84 15.56
C LYS A 102 12.32 10.31 16.20
N GLY A 103 12.38 11.39 16.98
CA GLY A 103 11.21 11.99 17.61
C GLY A 103 10.24 12.68 16.66
N LEU A 104 10.62 12.90 15.39
CA LEU A 104 9.80 13.53 14.35
C LEU A 104 9.52 12.60 13.17
N TYR A 105 10.15 11.43 13.11
CA TYR A 105 10.14 10.54 11.95
C TYR A 105 8.71 10.27 11.46
N LEU A 106 7.84 9.76 12.35
CA LEU A 106 6.46 9.41 11.99
C LEU A 106 5.62 10.64 11.60
N SER A 107 5.85 11.79 12.23
CA SER A 107 5.17 13.04 11.86
C SER A 107 5.60 13.55 10.49
N ILE A 108 6.89 13.44 10.17
CA ILE A 108 7.43 13.83 8.86
C ILE A 108 6.94 12.87 7.78
N GLU A 109 6.92 11.58 8.06
CA GLU A 109 6.36 10.55 7.17
C GLU A 109 4.87 10.79 6.87
N ALA A 110 4.06 11.05 7.91
CA ALA A 110 2.65 11.36 7.74
C ALA A 110 2.44 12.66 6.92
N GLY A 111 3.23 13.70 7.23
CA GLY A 111 3.22 14.97 6.49
C GLY A 111 3.64 14.79 5.03
N LEU A 112 4.64 13.94 4.75
CA LEU A 112 5.09 13.61 3.42
C LEU A 112 3.97 12.95 2.61
N LEU A 113 3.30 11.93 3.16
CA LEU A 113 2.22 11.23 2.45
C LEU A 113 1.05 12.17 2.13
N LYS A 114 0.71 13.08 3.06
CA LYS A 114 -0.29 14.12 2.83
C LYS A 114 0.18 15.12 1.76
N GLY A 115 1.44 15.53 1.81
CA GLY A 115 2.06 16.41 0.82
C GLY A 115 2.07 15.81 -0.58
N VAL A 116 2.41 14.53 -0.73
CA VAL A 116 2.37 13.80 -1.99
C VAL A 116 0.94 13.69 -2.51
N SER A 117 -0.02 13.34 -1.66
CA SER A 117 -1.44 13.29 -2.03
C SER A 117 -1.97 14.67 -2.47
N LYS A 118 -1.52 15.74 -1.83
CA LYS A 118 -1.88 17.12 -2.20
C LYS A 118 -1.21 17.57 -3.49
N ALA A 119 0.07 17.29 -3.68
CA ALA A 119 0.77 17.55 -4.95
C ALA A 119 0.10 16.81 -6.12
N TYR A 120 -0.36 15.58 -5.89
CA TYR A 120 -1.14 14.86 -6.88
C TYR A 120 -2.45 15.57 -7.20
N ARG A 121 -3.22 16.05 -6.22
CA ARG A 121 -4.52 16.69 -6.49
C ARG A 121 -4.42 18.11 -7.02
N ASP A 122 -3.52 18.91 -6.47
CA ASP A 122 -3.50 20.37 -6.67
C ASP A 122 -2.52 20.81 -7.76
N LEU A 123 -1.44 20.03 -7.98
CA LEU A 123 -0.39 20.35 -8.96
C LEU A 123 -0.35 19.36 -10.14
N ASP A 124 -1.26 18.39 -10.17
CA ASP A 124 -1.29 17.32 -11.17
C ASP A 124 0.02 16.51 -11.30
N VAL A 125 0.79 16.41 -10.21
CA VAL A 125 2.07 15.66 -10.17
C VAL A 125 1.93 14.34 -9.44
N ALA A 126 2.27 13.23 -10.13
CA ALA A 126 2.45 11.94 -9.48
C ALA A 126 3.92 11.76 -9.06
N ILE A 127 4.20 11.77 -7.76
CA ILE A 127 5.54 11.47 -7.23
C ILE A 127 5.67 9.96 -7.11
N GLY A 128 6.67 9.38 -7.80
CA GLY A 128 6.94 7.94 -7.77
C GLY A 128 7.98 7.55 -6.73
N ASP A 129 9.08 8.29 -6.63
CA ASP A 129 10.12 8.04 -5.63
C ASP A 129 10.50 9.34 -4.91
N ALA A 130 10.69 9.26 -3.60
CA ALA A 130 11.17 10.37 -2.79
C ALA A 130 12.28 9.94 -1.82
N ARG A 131 13.47 10.50 -1.99
CA ARG A 131 14.57 10.35 -1.02
C ARG A 131 14.69 11.62 -0.21
N ILE A 132 14.45 11.51 1.09
CA ILE A 132 14.27 12.66 1.96
C ILE A 132 15.22 12.58 3.14
N LYS A 133 15.93 13.69 3.38
CA LYS A 133 16.74 13.90 4.57
C LYS A 133 16.23 15.11 5.32
N ALA A 134 15.81 14.89 6.56
CA ALA A 134 15.33 15.91 7.47
C ALA A 134 16.34 16.16 8.60
N SER A 135 16.50 17.42 8.96
CA SER A 135 17.36 17.86 10.07
C SER A 135 16.75 19.08 10.73
N VAL A 136 16.85 19.18 12.05
CA VAL A 136 16.45 20.40 12.78
C VAL A 136 17.65 21.35 12.79
N ILE A 137 17.42 22.59 12.36
CA ILE A 137 18.41 23.66 12.40
C ILE A 137 17.92 24.69 13.42
N TYR A 138 18.78 25.02 14.37
CA TYR A 138 18.53 26.07 15.35
C TYR A 138 18.75 27.43 14.69
N GLY A 139 17.68 28.21 14.53
CA GLY A 139 17.78 29.57 14.00
C GLY A 139 18.43 30.50 15.02
N ALA A 140 19.18 31.50 14.54
CA ALA A 140 19.75 32.57 15.37
C ALA A 140 18.68 33.37 16.15
N THR A 141 17.41 33.29 15.73
CA THR A 141 16.25 33.93 16.37
C THR A 141 15.58 33.06 17.45
N GLY A 142 16.17 31.92 17.81
CA GLY A 142 15.66 31.02 18.86
C GLY A 142 14.46 30.17 18.47
N ARG A 143 14.12 30.10 17.17
CA ARG A 143 13.09 29.19 16.65
C ARG A 143 13.73 28.06 15.85
N ASP A 144 13.32 26.84 16.17
CA ASP A 144 13.76 25.64 15.48
C ASP A 144 13.09 25.55 14.10
N ILE A 145 13.90 25.32 13.08
CA ILE A 145 13.44 25.15 11.69
C ILE A 145 13.68 23.71 11.29
N LEU A 146 12.64 23.03 10.82
CA LEU A 146 12.79 21.72 10.21
C LEU A 146 13.23 21.89 8.76
N PHE A 147 14.47 21.52 8.47
CA PHE A 147 15.04 21.60 7.14
C PHE A 147 14.94 20.25 6.45
N ILE A 148 14.32 20.21 5.27
CA ILE A 148 14.09 18.99 4.51
C ILE A 148 14.76 19.10 3.15
N ARG A 149 15.63 18.15 2.83
CA ARG A 149 16.25 18.00 1.51
C ARG A 149 15.61 16.81 0.83
N ALA A 150 14.98 17.03 -0.32
CA ALA A 150 14.27 16.00 -1.05
C ALA A 150 14.87 15.81 -2.45
N ARG A 151 15.00 14.56 -2.88
CA ARG A 151 15.23 14.20 -4.28
C ARG A 151 14.01 13.43 -4.75
N LEU A 152 13.39 13.91 -5.82
CA LEU A 152 12.08 13.44 -6.25
C LEU A 152 12.16 12.95 -7.69
N LYS A 153 11.56 11.78 -7.94
CA LYS A 153 11.19 11.33 -9.27
C LYS A 153 9.69 11.47 -9.43
N ALA A 154 9.26 12.25 -10.42
CA ALA A 154 7.88 12.65 -10.57
C ALA A 154 7.43 12.61 -12.04
N PHE A 155 6.12 12.45 -12.24
CA PHE A 155 5.48 12.36 -13.54
C PHE A 155 4.38 13.41 -13.63
N SER A 156 4.35 14.17 -14.71
CA SER A 156 3.35 15.23 -14.93
C SER A 156 2.98 15.36 -16.40
N ALA A 157 1.71 15.72 -16.66
CA ALA A 157 1.27 16.09 -18.01
C ALA A 157 1.59 17.55 -18.38
N GLY A 158 1.79 18.40 -17.36
CA GLY A 158 2.15 19.81 -17.50
C GLY A 158 3.56 20.12 -17.01
N GLU A 159 3.99 21.36 -17.22
CA GLU A 159 5.16 21.90 -16.54
C GLU A 159 4.82 22.18 -15.09
N VAL A 160 5.69 21.75 -14.16
CA VAL A 160 5.50 22.01 -12.73
C VAL A 160 6.75 22.62 -12.14
N GLY A 161 6.55 23.72 -11.43
CA GLY A 161 7.63 24.44 -10.78
C GLY A 161 8.14 23.68 -9.57
N LYS A 162 9.45 23.48 -9.50
CA LYS A 162 10.15 22.97 -8.31
C LYS A 162 9.73 23.69 -7.01
N ARG A 163 9.54 25.01 -7.08
CA ARG A 163 9.10 25.85 -5.95
C ARG A 163 7.68 25.53 -5.46
N GLU A 164 6.79 25.08 -6.34
CA GLU A 164 5.41 24.75 -5.98
C GLU A 164 5.37 23.44 -5.19
N LEU A 165 6.14 22.44 -5.63
CA LEU A 165 6.35 21.19 -4.88
C LEU A 165 6.99 21.44 -3.52
N GLU A 166 8.05 22.27 -3.48
CA GLU A 166 8.69 22.69 -2.22
C GLU A 166 7.68 23.32 -1.26
N ARG A 167 6.81 24.20 -1.76
CA ARG A 167 5.77 24.87 -0.97
C ARG A 167 4.76 23.86 -0.43
N VAL A 168 4.20 22.99 -1.27
CA VAL A 168 3.21 21.99 -0.86
C VAL A 168 3.78 21.04 0.20
N LEU A 169 5.01 20.54 0.00
CA LEU A 169 5.67 19.67 0.96
C LEU A 169 5.98 20.41 2.28
N SER A 170 6.45 21.66 2.21
CA SER A 170 6.74 22.47 3.39
C SER A 170 5.48 22.74 4.22
N GLU A 171 4.38 23.09 3.57
CA GLU A 171 3.09 23.38 4.22
C GLU A 171 2.54 22.15 4.96
N GLU A 172 2.45 20.99 4.28
CA GLU A 172 1.84 19.80 4.87
C GLU A 172 2.72 19.18 5.96
N ILE A 173 4.05 19.19 5.79
CA ILE A 173 4.95 18.70 6.85
C ILE A 173 4.99 19.66 8.04
N SER A 174 4.90 20.98 7.81
CA SER A 174 4.79 21.96 8.91
C SER A 174 3.52 21.76 9.72
N ARG A 175 2.39 21.51 9.04
CA ARG A 175 1.11 21.24 9.70
C ARG A 175 1.17 19.98 10.57
N GLU A 176 1.83 18.94 10.10
CA GLU A 176 1.91 17.67 10.83
C GLU A 176 2.93 17.67 11.98
N THR A 177 4.06 18.33 11.77
CA THR A 177 5.15 18.35 12.77
C THR A 177 5.03 19.48 13.78
N GLY A 178 4.31 20.56 13.45
CA GLY A 178 4.25 21.79 14.24
C GLY A 178 5.52 22.66 14.12
N PHE A 179 6.55 22.21 13.39
CA PHE A 179 7.75 22.99 13.13
C PHE A 179 7.56 23.85 11.88
N TYR A 180 8.13 25.05 11.89
CA TYR A 180 8.33 25.79 10.65
C TYR A 180 9.27 24.97 9.75
N THR A 181 8.74 24.45 8.65
CA THR A 181 9.46 23.53 7.77
C THR A 181 9.87 24.23 6.49
N ARG A 182 11.11 24.03 6.07
CA ARG A 182 11.61 24.44 4.76
C ARG A 182 12.04 23.19 3.99
N ALA A 183 11.21 22.75 3.06
CA ALA A 183 11.56 21.74 2.08
C ALA A 183 12.29 22.39 0.91
N ILE A 184 13.44 21.82 0.57
CA ILE A 184 14.22 22.13 -0.61
C ILE A 184 14.31 20.85 -1.41
N VAL A 185 13.81 20.89 -2.65
CA VAL A 185 14.05 19.82 -3.58
C VAL A 185 15.48 20.04 -4.08
N GLU A 186 16.40 19.11 -3.92
CA GLU A 186 17.75 19.25 -4.48
C GLU A 186 17.71 18.89 -5.96
N GLU A 187 17.07 17.76 -6.26
CA GLU A 187 17.01 17.12 -7.57
C GLU A 187 15.55 16.75 -7.87
N LEU A 188 15.07 17.13 -9.06
CA LEU A 188 13.74 16.80 -9.55
C LEU A 188 13.88 16.16 -10.93
N GLU A 189 13.72 14.84 -10.99
CA GLU A 189 13.58 14.10 -12.23
C GLU A 189 12.10 14.13 -12.62
N LEU A 190 11.72 15.12 -13.42
CA LEU A 190 10.35 15.27 -13.90
C LEU A 190 10.22 14.65 -15.29
N GLU A 191 9.51 13.52 -15.37
CA GLU A 191 9.18 12.88 -16.63
C GLU A 191 7.86 13.45 -17.15
N LYS A 192 7.91 14.11 -18.32
CA LYS A 192 6.73 14.65 -18.97
C LYS A 192 5.99 13.50 -19.65
N VAL A 193 4.77 13.26 -19.19
CA VAL A 193 3.94 12.16 -19.67
C VAL A 193 2.68 12.69 -20.36
N PRO A 194 2.13 11.98 -21.34
CA PRO A 194 0.95 12.43 -22.08
C PRO A 194 -0.29 12.64 -21.20
N ARG A 195 -0.39 11.84 -20.14
CA ARG A 195 -1.48 11.89 -19.15
C ARG A 195 -0.93 11.64 -17.77
N LYS A 196 -1.53 12.30 -16.77
CA LYS A 196 -1.21 12.10 -15.35
C LYS A 196 -1.46 10.64 -14.95
N PRO A 197 -0.46 9.91 -14.44
CA PRO A 197 -0.62 8.50 -14.13
C PRO A 197 -1.36 8.32 -12.81
N LEU A 198 -2.05 7.19 -12.65
CA LEU A 198 -2.70 6.84 -11.40
C LEU A 198 -1.65 6.64 -10.30
N LEU A 199 -1.75 7.42 -9.22
CA LEU A 199 -0.85 7.33 -8.07
C LEU A 199 -1.38 6.34 -7.03
N LYS A 200 -0.57 5.32 -6.71
CA LYS A 200 -0.81 4.38 -5.62
C LYS A 200 0.02 4.80 -4.41
N LEU A 201 -0.65 5.25 -3.36
CA LEU A 201 -0.03 5.51 -2.06
C LEU A 201 -0.03 4.25 -1.19
N PRO A 202 0.94 4.10 -0.27
CA PRO A 202 0.89 3.05 0.74
C PRO A 202 -0.40 3.18 1.56
N SER A 203 -1.16 2.09 1.64
CA SER A 203 -2.56 2.07 2.10
C SER A 203 -2.74 2.26 3.62
N ARG A 204 -1.66 2.35 4.39
CA ARG A 204 -1.70 2.41 5.86
C ARG A 204 -0.92 3.60 6.39
N GLN A 205 -1.60 4.73 6.51
CA GLN A 205 -1.10 5.90 7.23
C GLN A 205 -1.27 5.70 8.74
N ILE A 206 -0.22 5.99 9.51
CA ILE A 206 -0.29 6.06 10.97
C ILE A 206 -0.83 7.45 11.33
N ASN A 207 -2.11 7.52 11.68
CA ASN A 207 -2.74 8.75 12.14
C ASN A 207 -2.80 8.75 13.67
N PHE A 208 -1.97 9.58 14.32
CA PHE A 208 -2.04 9.85 15.75
C PHE A 208 -2.24 11.35 15.97
N ARG A 209 -3.05 11.72 16.96
CA ARG A 209 -3.48 13.12 17.19
C ARG A 209 -2.44 13.97 17.96
N GLY A 210 -1.31 13.37 18.30
CA GLY A 210 -0.28 13.93 19.17
C GLY A 210 0.28 12.86 20.11
N GLY A 211 1.39 13.15 20.77
CA GLY A 211 2.06 12.22 21.68
C GLY A 211 3.58 12.29 21.59
N ARG A 212 4.27 11.67 22.55
CA ARG A 212 5.72 11.58 22.55
C ARG A 212 6.16 10.36 21.75
N ILE A 213 6.99 10.56 20.72
CA ILE A 213 7.57 9.48 19.92
C ILE A 213 8.90 9.08 20.54
N ILE A 214 9.04 7.79 20.84
CA ILE A 214 10.23 7.18 21.41
C ILE A 214 10.69 6.07 20.48
N GLU A 215 11.96 6.06 20.09
CA GLU A 215 12.52 4.92 19.38
C GLU A 215 12.66 3.73 20.33
N VAL A 216 12.26 2.56 19.87
CA VAL A 216 12.41 1.30 20.59
C VAL A 216 13.76 0.69 20.21
N PRO A 217 14.70 0.53 21.16
CA PRO A 217 15.98 -0.08 20.87
C PRO A 217 15.80 -1.59 20.66
N LEU A 218 15.71 -2.01 19.40
CA LEU A 218 15.63 -3.42 19.04
C LEU A 218 16.95 -4.16 19.24
N GLY A 219 18.04 -3.46 19.59
CA GLY A 219 19.38 -4.02 19.71
C GLY A 219 19.80 -4.63 18.37
N ARG A 220 20.63 -3.92 17.60
CA ARG A 220 21.24 -4.44 16.35
C ARG A 220 22.23 -5.56 16.65
N GLY A 221 21.80 -6.62 17.31
CA GLY A 221 22.47 -7.90 17.25
C GLY A 221 22.26 -8.39 15.84
N LYS A 222 23.34 -8.48 15.07
CA LYS A 222 23.42 -9.48 14.01
C LYS A 222 23.08 -10.80 14.70
N SER A 223 21.82 -11.23 14.64
CA SER A 223 21.57 -12.66 14.66
C SER A 223 22.47 -13.20 13.56
N PRO A 224 23.31 -14.22 13.84
CA PRO A 224 24.16 -14.77 12.79
C PRO A 224 23.23 -15.04 11.62
N GLY A 225 23.44 -14.30 10.53
CA GLY A 225 22.70 -14.52 9.31
C GLY A 225 23.03 -15.95 8.97
N ILE A 226 22.08 -16.85 9.22
CA ILE A 226 22.19 -18.20 8.75
C ILE A 226 22.35 -18.02 7.25
N ASP A 227 23.52 -18.37 6.73
CA ASP A 227 23.80 -18.30 5.30
C ASP A 227 22.84 -19.28 4.64
N ARG A 228 21.70 -18.74 4.22
CA ARG A 228 20.54 -19.51 3.83
C ARG A 228 20.88 -20.42 2.66
N LYS A 229 21.76 -19.96 1.77
CA LYS A 229 22.30 -20.76 0.67
C LYS A 229 23.12 -21.94 1.19
N ARG A 230 23.93 -21.73 2.23
CA ARG A 230 24.74 -22.79 2.84
C ARG A 230 23.89 -23.80 3.59
N VAL A 231 22.87 -23.35 4.33
CA VAL A 231 21.95 -24.26 5.03
C VAL A 231 21.01 -24.96 4.08
N GLU A 232 20.50 -24.29 3.04
CA GLU A 232 19.71 -24.93 1.99
C GLU A 232 20.55 -25.99 1.26
N ALA A 233 21.80 -25.69 0.91
CA ALA A 233 22.71 -26.67 0.31
C ALA A 233 23.05 -27.84 1.24
N GLU A 234 23.27 -27.60 2.54
CA GLU A 234 23.55 -28.67 3.51
C GLU A 234 22.31 -29.53 3.77
N VAL A 235 21.12 -28.92 3.85
CA VAL A 235 19.83 -29.62 3.98
C VAL A 235 19.54 -30.44 2.72
N GLU A 236 19.79 -29.88 1.53
CA GLU A 236 19.63 -30.59 0.27
C GLU A 236 20.62 -31.75 0.16
N ARG A 237 21.87 -31.59 0.64
CA ARG A 237 22.85 -32.68 0.75
C ARG A 237 22.36 -33.78 1.68
N LEU A 238 21.88 -33.43 2.88
CA LEU A 238 21.36 -34.38 3.87
C LEU A 238 20.10 -35.11 3.38
N LEU A 239 19.20 -34.42 2.65
CA LEU A 239 17.99 -35.01 2.08
C LEU A 239 18.30 -35.99 0.93
N ARG A 240 19.32 -35.68 0.10
CA ARG A 240 19.83 -36.61 -0.91
C ARG A 240 20.54 -37.81 -0.27
N GLU A 241 21.37 -37.59 0.75
CA GLU A 241 22.05 -38.67 1.48
C GLU A 241 21.06 -39.60 2.21
N ALA A 242 19.92 -39.08 2.66
CA ALA A 242 18.86 -39.84 3.30
C ALA A 242 17.90 -40.56 2.33
N GLY A 243 18.06 -40.38 1.01
CA GLY A 243 17.21 -41.00 -0.01
C GLY A 243 15.76 -40.50 -0.01
N VAL A 244 15.51 -39.29 0.49
CA VAL A 244 14.18 -38.69 0.58
C VAL A 244 14.03 -37.55 -0.44
N GLU A 245 14.18 -37.88 -1.72
CA GLU A 245 14.13 -36.91 -2.83
C GLU A 245 12.75 -36.23 -2.96
N GLU A 246 11.67 -36.88 -2.52
CA GLU A 246 10.31 -36.31 -2.51
C GLU A 246 10.13 -35.12 -1.53
N LEU A 247 10.97 -35.00 -0.48
CA LEU A 247 10.90 -33.86 0.44
C LEU A 247 11.62 -32.63 -0.10
N SER A 248 12.67 -32.81 -0.91
CA SER A 248 13.40 -31.71 -1.57
C SER A 248 12.51 -30.91 -2.52
N GLU A 249 11.67 -31.58 -3.31
CA GLU A 249 10.72 -30.90 -4.21
C GLU A 249 9.63 -30.16 -3.44
N LYS A 250 9.15 -30.70 -2.31
CA LYS A 250 8.18 -30.02 -1.43
C LYS A 250 8.76 -28.80 -0.71
N LEU A 251 10.07 -28.80 -0.44
CA LEU A 251 10.78 -27.65 0.17
C LEU A 251 11.16 -26.58 -0.87
N GLY A 252 11.57 -26.98 -2.06
CA GLY A 252 11.91 -26.06 -3.17
C GLY A 252 10.70 -25.41 -3.86
N GLY A 253 9.52 -26.03 -3.74
CA GLY A 253 8.27 -25.56 -4.34
C GLY A 253 7.35 -24.74 -3.42
N GLY A 254 7.80 -24.41 -2.20
CA GLY A 254 7.03 -23.57 -1.29
C GLY A 254 6.92 -22.16 -1.86
N LYS A 255 5.78 -21.82 -2.49
CA LYS A 255 5.36 -20.43 -2.70
C LYS A 255 5.67 -19.68 -1.41
N LYS A 256 6.63 -18.75 -1.43
CA LYS A 256 6.93 -17.86 -0.31
C LYS A 256 5.59 -17.25 0.10
N GLY A 257 4.99 -17.79 1.16
CA GLY A 257 3.74 -17.27 1.69
C GLY A 257 4.04 -15.83 2.04
N ARG A 258 3.46 -14.89 1.27
CA ARG A 258 3.59 -13.47 1.54
C ARG A 258 3.07 -13.30 2.96
N VAL A 259 3.98 -13.14 3.91
CA VAL A 259 3.60 -13.09 5.33
C VAL A 259 2.59 -11.97 5.48
N SER A 260 1.40 -12.31 5.97
CA SER A 260 0.33 -11.33 6.04
C SER A 260 0.71 -10.29 7.08
N ILE A 261 0.81 -9.02 6.67
CA ILE A 261 1.06 -7.89 7.59
C ILE A 261 0.06 -7.91 8.76
N ARG A 262 -1.18 -8.35 8.52
CA ARG A 262 -2.22 -8.49 9.55
C ARG A 262 -1.89 -9.56 10.58
N GLU A 263 -1.23 -10.64 10.17
CA GLU A 263 -0.81 -11.70 11.09
C GLU A 263 0.34 -11.22 11.98
N ILE A 264 1.29 -10.48 11.41
CA ILE A 264 2.38 -9.83 12.16
C ILE A 264 1.80 -8.84 13.18
N GLU A 265 0.89 -7.95 12.76
CA GLU A 265 0.21 -6.99 13.63
C GLU A 265 -0.53 -7.68 14.78
N ARG A 266 -1.27 -8.75 14.50
CA ARG A 266 -2.00 -9.51 15.53
C ARG A 266 -1.05 -10.11 16.56
N LEU A 267 0.05 -10.70 16.10
CA LEU A 267 1.03 -11.35 16.96
C LEU A 267 1.79 -10.33 17.83
N LEU A 268 2.15 -9.18 17.26
CA LEU A 268 2.71 -8.06 18.00
C LEU A 268 1.72 -7.52 19.02
N LEU A 269 0.44 -7.35 18.65
CA LEU A 269 -0.59 -6.86 19.57
C LEU A 269 -0.79 -7.83 20.75
N GLU A 270 -0.81 -9.14 20.52
CA GLU A 270 -0.91 -10.17 21.56
C GLU A 270 0.22 -10.02 22.60
N ARG A 271 1.47 -9.85 22.14
CA ARG A 271 2.63 -9.69 23.02
C ARG A 271 2.70 -8.34 23.71
N LEU A 272 2.45 -7.26 22.97
CA LEU A 272 2.53 -5.90 23.49
C LEU A 272 1.43 -5.61 24.50
N SER A 273 0.26 -6.25 24.38
CA SER A 273 -0.83 -6.12 25.36
C SER A 273 -0.47 -6.65 26.75
N GLY A 274 0.55 -7.53 26.84
CA GLY A 274 1.05 -8.06 28.12
C GLY A 274 2.10 -7.18 28.81
N VAL A 275 2.53 -6.08 28.18
CA VAL A 275 3.56 -5.19 28.75
C VAL A 275 2.96 -4.36 29.89
N ARG A 276 3.54 -4.49 31.08
CA ARG A 276 3.12 -3.73 32.27
C ARG A 276 3.42 -2.24 32.09
N GLY A 277 2.55 -1.38 32.65
CA GLY A 277 2.75 0.07 32.66
C GLY A 277 2.30 0.80 31.39
N MET A 278 1.78 0.09 30.40
CA MET A 278 1.12 0.69 29.23
C MET A 278 -0.14 -0.07 28.81
N LYS A 279 -1.04 0.62 28.10
CA LYS A 279 -2.18 0.06 27.37
C LYS A 279 -1.96 0.32 25.88
N VAL A 280 -1.88 -0.74 25.08
CA VAL A 280 -1.74 -0.62 23.62
C VAL A 280 -3.07 -0.16 23.02
N ASN A 281 -3.02 0.92 22.25
CA ASN A 281 -4.17 1.46 21.53
C ASN A 281 -4.22 0.89 20.10
N TRP A 282 -3.06 0.82 19.45
CA TRP A 282 -2.92 0.29 18.09
C TRP A 282 -1.49 -0.19 17.82
N VAL A 283 -1.36 -1.11 16.86
CA VAL A 283 -0.08 -1.56 16.30
C VAL A 283 -0.18 -1.44 14.78
N ARG A 284 0.88 -0.93 14.16
CA ARG A 284 1.00 -0.79 12.72
C ARG A 284 2.33 -1.35 12.25
N VAL A 285 2.27 -2.12 11.18
CA VAL A 285 3.43 -2.73 10.55
C VAL A 285 3.51 -2.27 9.10
N SER A 286 4.64 -1.69 8.74
CA SER A 286 4.96 -1.23 7.40
C SER A 286 6.15 -2.04 6.86
N PRO A 287 6.11 -2.53 5.61
CA PRO A 287 7.27 -3.19 5.02
C PRO A 287 8.41 -2.19 4.79
N LEU A 288 9.63 -2.62 5.07
CA LEU A 288 10.87 -1.86 4.89
C LEU A 288 11.78 -2.72 3.99
N GLY A 289 11.60 -2.59 2.67
CA GLY A 289 12.30 -3.41 1.67
C GLY A 289 11.82 -4.88 1.60
N ASP A 290 12.71 -5.77 1.17
CA ASP A 290 12.37 -7.15 0.76
C ASP A 290 12.06 -8.11 1.92
N ASP A 291 12.64 -7.92 3.11
CA ASP A 291 12.47 -8.83 4.26
C ASP A 291 12.35 -8.12 5.64
N GLY A 292 12.43 -6.79 5.67
CA GLY A 292 12.39 -5.98 6.89
C GLY A 292 11.02 -5.35 7.13
N PHE A 293 10.68 -5.10 8.40
CA PHE A 293 9.47 -4.39 8.80
C PHE A 293 9.80 -3.24 9.76
N GLN A 294 9.07 -2.15 9.60
CA GLN A 294 8.97 -1.08 10.58
C GLN A 294 7.71 -1.27 11.41
N VAL A 295 7.81 -1.14 12.72
CA VAL A 295 6.70 -1.29 13.65
C VAL A 295 6.46 0.03 14.38
N ALA A 296 5.23 0.53 14.33
CA ALA A 296 4.79 1.63 15.17
C ALA A 296 3.72 1.15 16.15
N VAL A 297 3.88 1.50 17.42
CA VAL A 297 2.97 1.13 18.51
C VAL A 297 2.42 2.40 19.14
N GLY A 298 1.11 2.60 19.08
CA GLY A 298 0.43 3.62 19.86
C GLY A 298 0.01 3.05 21.20
N ALA A 299 0.40 3.71 22.28
CA ALA A 299 0.05 3.28 23.63
C ALA A 299 -0.29 4.47 24.55
N SER A 300 -1.08 4.17 25.57
CA SER A 300 -1.29 5.05 26.72
C SER A 300 -0.43 4.55 27.87
N ARG A 301 0.36 5.41 28.52
CA ARG A 301 1.00 5.04 29.78
C ARG A 301 -0.08 4.79 30.82
N THR A 302 0.09 3.77 31.66
CA THR A 302 -0.82 3.46 32.78
C THR A 302 -0.12 3.50 34.13
N SER A 303 1.21 3.56 34.15
CA SER A 303 2.02 3.61 35.36
C SER A 303 2.89 4.86 35.40
N ARG A 304 2.79 5.66 36.47
CA ARG A 304 3.66 6.82 36.70
C ARG A 304 5.11 6.40 37.00
N SER A 305 5.34 5.24 37.61
CA SER A 305 6.68 4.80 38.00
C SER A 305 7.53 4.30 36.84
N THR A 306 6.95 4.03 35.67
CA THR A 306 7.65 3.43 34.54
C THR A 306 8.15 4.51 33.58
N SER A 307 9.47 4.67 33.48
CA SER A 307 10.11 5.70 32.64
C SER A 307 9.96 5.41 31.15
N ASP A 308 10.23 6.42 30.30
CA ASP A 308 10.26 6.27 28.84
C ASP A 308 11.26 5.20 28.39
N THR A 309 12.42 5.14 29.05
CA THR A 309 13.48 4.18 28.76
C THR A 309 13.12 2.76 29.18
N GLU A 310 12.41 2.61 30.31
CA GLU A 310 11.94 1.30 30.74
C GLU A 310 10.82 0.79 29.83
N LEU A 311 9.87 1.65 29.45
CA LEU A 311 8.82 1.28 28.49
C LEU A 311 9.40 0.88 27.13
N SER A 312 10.33 1.66 26.58
CA SER A 312 10.94 1.33 25.29
C SER A 312 11.72 0.01 25.33
N ARG A 313 12.41 -0.28 26.44
CA ARG A 313 13.06 -1.59 26.65
C ARG A 313 12.05 -2.74 26.68
N LEU A 314 10.98 -2.62 27.46
CA LEU A 314 9.94 -3.65 27.59
C LEU A 314 9.24 -3.91 26.25
N VAL A 315 8.96 -2.85 25.49
CA VAL A 315 8.41 -2.96 24.13
C VAL A 315 9.39 -3.67 23.19
N GLY A 316 10.68 -3.32 23.25
CA GLY A 316 11.72 -3.99 22.45
C GLY A 316 11.85 -5.48 22.76
N GLU A 317 11.74 -5.86 24.03
CA GLU A 317 11.70 -7.27 24.46
C GLU A 317 10.46 -8.00 23.94
N ALA A 318 9.29 -7.37 24.04
CA ALA A 318 8.05 -7.93 23.52
C ALA A 318 8.08 -8.13 22.00
N ILE A 319 8.66 -7.19 21.25
CA ILE A 319 8.85 -7.32 19.80
C ILE A 319 9.77 -8.50 19.46
N LYS A 320 10.90 -8.66 20.17
CA LYS A 320 11.80 -9.81 19.97
C LYS A 320 11.16 -11.15 20.30
N MET A 321 10.34 -11.19 21.34
CA MET A 321 9.58 -12.40 21.67
C MET A 321 8.57 -12.71 20.57
N ALA A 322 7.87 -11.69 20.06
CA ALA A 322 6.98 -11.82 18.93
C ALA A 322 7.67 -12.37 17.67
N GLU A 323 8.89 -11.91 17.32
CA GLU A 323 9.65 -12.47 16.20
C GLU A 323 9.96 -13.97 16.40
N LYS A 324 10.33 -14.37 17.62
CA LYS A 324 10.59 -15.77 17.97
C LYS A 324 9.33 -16.63 17.86
N ASP A 325 8.21 -16.17 18.39
CA ASP A 325 6.93 -16.89 18.32
C ASP A 325 6.41 -16.97 16.90
N GLY A 326 6.54 -15.89 16.13
CA GLY A 326 6.20 -15.85 14.72
C GLY A 326 6.92 -16.95 13.95
N ARG A 327 8.24 -17.10 14.18
CA ARG A 327 9.03 -18.17 13.57
C ARG A 327 8.52 -19.56 13.92
N VAL A 328 8.15 -19.81 15.18
CA VAL A 328 7.58 -21.10 15.62
C VAL A 328 6.21 -21.35 14.97
N ARG A 329 5.41 -20.30 14.76
CA ARG A 329 4.08 -20.35 14.13
C ARG A 329 4.11 -20.31 12.59
N GLY A 330 5.29 -20.36 11.96
CA GLY A 330 5.45 -20.31 10.50
C GLY A 330 5.30 -18.91 9.88
N VAL A 331 5.20 -17.87 10.70
CA VAL A 331 5.09 -16.45 10.33
C VAL A 331 6.44 -15.79 10.60
N ALA A 332 7.44 -16.08 9.77
CA ALA A 332 8.79 -15.52 9.94
C ALA A 332 8.84 -14.06 9.47
N PHE A 333 9.12 -13.13 10.38
CA PHE A 333 9.34 -11.71 10.05
C PHE A 333 10.50 -11.15 10.88
N ARG A 334 11.04 -10.01 10.42
CA ARG A 334 12.10 -9.28 11.09
C ARG A 334 11.73 -7.80 11.20
N VAL A 335 11.82 -7.25 12.40
CA VAL A 335 11.61 -5.84 12.68
C VAL A 335 12.96 -5.14 12.67
N GLU A 336 13.14 -4.21 11.75
CA GLU A 336 14.37 -3.43 11.62
C GLU A 336 14.30 -2.13 12.41
N GLU A 337 13.12 -1.52 12.45
CA GLU A 337 12.85 -0.25 13.11
C GLU A 337 11.56 -0.34 13.92
N ALA A 338 11.57 0.25 15.12
CA ALA A 338 10.38 0.30 15.95
C ALA A 338 10.24 1.64 16.68
N PHE A 339 9.00 2.12 16.75
CA PHE A 339 8.62 3.38 17.38
C PHE A 339 7.46 3.15 18.35
N LEU A 340 7.56 3.77 19.52
CA LEU A 340 6.51 3.85 20.53
C LEU A 340 5.97 5.28 20.56
N VAL A 341 4.66 5.43 20.35
CA VAL A 341 3.94 6.70 20.44
C VAL A 341 3.13 6.69 21.73
N ILE A 342 3.52 7.51 22.70
CA ILE A 342 2.77 7.72 23.94
C ILE A 342 1.71 8.79 23.69
N GLU A 343 0.48 8.37 23.41
CA GLU A 343 -0.64 9.27 23.06
C GLU A 343 -1.31 9.89 24.28
N LYS A 344 -1.31 9.17 25.41
CA LYS A 344 -1.83 9.63 26.69
C LYS A 344 -0.84 9.29 27.78
N ASP A 345 -0.47 10.31 28.55
CA ASP A 345 0.37 10.17 29.72
C ASP A 345 -0.48 10.34 30.98
N VAL A 346 -0.13 9.63 32.06
CA VAL A 346 -0.81 9.72 33.38
C VAL A 346 -0.21 10.84 34.23
N TYR A 347 0.73 11.59 33.67
CA TYR A 347 1.38 12.73 34.28
C TYR A 347 0.53 13.99 34.22
#